data_AF-A0A8J4F2B8-F1
#
_entry.id   AF-A0A8J4F2B8-F1
#
_cell.length_a   1.000
_cell.length_b   1.000
_cell.length_c   1.000
_cell.angle_alpha   90.00
_cell.angle_beta   90.00
_cell.angle_gamma   90.00
#
_symmetry.space_group_name_H-M   'P 1'
#
loop_
_entity.id
_entity.type
_entity.pdbx_description
1 polymer ?
#
loop_
_entity_poly.entity_id
_entity_poly.type
_entity_poly.pdbx_seq_one_letter_code
_entity_poly.pdbx_strand_id
1 'polypeptide(L)'
;MCYRCWSGYCPQKATNTVISWTRLQRTLPLQANADSWEPFYVNYRDHCQQGCQRSTMAIIANSALLGILLILAAAPHLVQSVELSGMSGAGSLRRNRGRPHHYALFTEKAPCAIIERRYVSSPLEQTWFQAATKWKENGNGDLKDIGPYCTLLTETKGEIQRMLALIDALMNSTTSLSDAPDADAVLSYFETIMQCGPYRFTQKEHIESLVAALRHPFSIKCPEETFNQLPPLTNIFDKSYVLLASWSGPVQATKNKYYLDAGAGIGYRANANQHWMLETYEARGIKMDRALYWEAQPASGPSLLDGVPANMFPAFAFYNIPAPEELTDGRNPLHVVTKIAKPGDFVSIKLDIDQPGIEDAWLRAILGSHSTAAGISKSIYAQLIDELFWEHHFNFMPMRSCCWQGLVDANSHLVDSMKLFIELRELGIRSHYWQ
;
A
#
# COMPACT_ATOMS: atom_id res chain seq x y z
N MET A 1 -2.91 -18.53 17.29
CA MET A 1 -3.68 -19.76 16.97
C MET A 1 -5.10 -19.36 16.60
N CYS A 2 -5.37 -19.15 15.31
CA CYS A 2 -6.71 -19.15 14.68
C CYS A 2 -6.54 -18.93 13.16
N TYR A 3 -6.63 -20.00 12.37
CA TYR A 3 -7.10 -19.92 10.99
C TYR A 3 -8.24 -20.93 10.86
N ARG A 4 -9.47 -20.45 10.69
CA ARG A 4 -10.58 -21.24 10.16
C ARG A 4 -11.12 -20.51 8.94
N CYS A 5 -10.87 -21.09 7.78
CA CYS A 5 -11.54 -20.74 6.53
C CYS A 5 -13.04 -20.97 6.68
N TRP A 6 -13.84 -20.02 6.19
CA TRP A 6 -15.30 -20.05 6.24
C TRP A 6 -15.84 -20.50 4.88
N SER A 7 -16.68 -21.54 4.87
CA SER A 7 -17.57 -21.86 3.76
C SER A 7 -18.99 -22.14 4.28
N GLY A 8 -19.92 -21.33 3.79
CA GLY A 8 -21.39 -21.48 3.69
C GLY A 8 -22.19 -22.47 4.55
N TYR A 9 -23.17 -21.89 5.27
CA TYR A 9 -24.57 -22.34 5.47
C TYR A 9 -24.90 -23.77 5.94
N CYS A 10 -25.42 -23.91 7.17
CA CYS A 10 -26.73 -24.53 7.46
C CYS A 10 -27.18 -24.36 8.94
N PRO A 11 -28.48 -24.49 9.26
CA PRO A 11 -29.10 -23.87 10.44
C PRO A 11 -29.42 -24.81 11.63
N GLN A 12 -29.80 -24.15 12.74
CA GLN A 12 -30.58 -24.60 13.90
C GLN A 12 -30.01 -25.63 14.92
N LYS A 13 -29.91 -25.12 16.16
CA LYS A 13 -30.17 -25.70 17.49
C LYS A 13 -29.68 -27.13 17.79
N ALA A 14 -28.75 -27.21 18.74
CA ALA A 14 -28.82 -28.16 19.84
C ALA A 14 -28.16 -27.57 21.11
N THR A 15 -28.93 -27.52 22.18
CA THR A 15 -28.50 -27.29 23.57
C THR A 15 -27.50 -28.36 23.99
N ASN A 16 -26.42 -27.99 24.70
CA ASN A 16 -25.64 -28.98 25.44
C ASN A 16 -25.39 -28.56 26.88
N THR A 17 -25.86 -29.49 27.72
CA THR A 17 -25.76 -29.66 29.16
C THR A 17 -24.30 -29.78 29.60
N VAL A 18 -24.00 -29.18 30.74
CA VAL A 18 -22.73 -29.27 31.47
C VAL A 18 -22.61 -30.66 32.11
N ILE A 19 -21.53 -31.38 31.84
CA ILE A 19 -21.09 -32.53 32.66
C ILE A 19 -19.63 -32.30 33.05
N SER A 20 -19.41 -32.16 34.35
CA SER A 20 -18.11 -32.11 35.00
C SER A 20 -17.49 -33.52 35.08
N TRP A 21 -16.17 -33.61 34.95
CA TRP A 21 -15.42 -34.80 35.33
C TRP A 21 -14.30 -34.44 36.29
N THR A 22 -14.34 -35.13 37.43
CA THR A 22 -13.48 -35.00 38.59
C THR A 22 -12.17 -35.75 38.39
N ARG A 23 -11.12 -35.16 38.95
CA ARG A 23 -9.73 -35.61 39.10
C ARG A 23 -9.61 -37.00 39.73
N LEU A 24 -8.77 -37.87 39.17
CA LEU A 24 -8.22 -39.05 39.87
C LEU A 24 -6.74 -39.21 39.51
N GLN A 25 -5.89 -38.98 40.51
CA GLN A 25 -4.45 -39.25 40.50
C GLN A 25 -4.21 -40.75 40.69
N ARG A 26 -3.23 -41.31 39.97
CA ARG A 26 -2.39 -42.43 40.44
C ARG A 26 -1.06 -42.46 39.67
N THR A 27 -0.04 -42.85 40.40
CA THR A 27 1.41 -42.74 40.17
C THR A 27 2.04 -44.02 39.58
N LEU A 28 2.95 -43.82 38.60
CA LEU A 28 4.21 -44.57 38.28
C LEU A 28 4.16 -46.07 37.87
N PRO A 29 5.21 -46.65 37.19
CA PRO A 29 6.54 -46.11 36.86
C PRO A 29 7.02 -46.26 35.38
N LEU A 30 8.18 -45.65 35.13
CA LEU A 30 9.04 -45.72 33.94
C LEU A 30 9.40 -47.15 33.48
N GLN A 31 9.38 -47.37 32.15
CA GLN A 31 10.34 -48.23 31.46
C GLN A 31 10.53 -47.75 30.01
N ALA A 32 11.80 -47.59 29.64
CA ALA A 32 12.25 -47.23 28.31
C ALA A 32 12.15 -48.44 27.37
N ASN A 33 11.82 -48.19 26.11
CA ASN A 33 12.40 -48.90 24.97
C ASN A 33 12.31 -47.98 23.74
N ALA A 34 13.50 -47.65 23.22
CA ALA A 34 13.69 -47.18 21.87
C ALA A 34 13.52 -48.37 20.94
N ASP A 35 12.71 -48.24 19.89
CA ASP A 35 12.94 -48.87 18.59
C ASP A 35 11.96 -48.31 17.55
N SER A 36 12.54 -47.86 16.44
CA SER A 36 12.01 -47.76 15.07
C SER A 36 10.51 -47.50 14.86
N TRP A 37 10.18 -46.29 14.42
CA TRP A 37 9.00 -46.05 13.57
C TRP A 37 9.40 -45.20 12.36
N GLU A 38 9.51 -45.85 11.21
CA GLU A 38 9.52 -45.22 9.90
C GLU A 38 8.15 -44.56 9.63
N PRO A 39 8.08 -43.32 9.13
CA PRO A 39 6.82 -42.76 8.67
C PRO A 39 6.52 -43.24 7.24
N PHE A 40 5.44 -44.01 7.10
CA PHE A 40 4.76 -44.18 5.82
C PHE A 40 4.27 -42.81 5.31
N TYR A 41 4.95 -42.29 4.30
CA TYR A 41 4.45 -41.18 3.49
C TYR A 41 3.33 -41.69 2.58
N VAL A 42 2.09 -41.39 2.94
CA VAL A 42 0.95 -41.48 2.01
C VAL A 42 0.87 -40.17 1.23
N ASN A 43 1.09 -40.30 -0.08
CA ASN A 43 1.11 -39.23 -1.06
C ASN A 43 -0.33 -38.77 -1.35
N TYR A 44 -0.79 -37.70 -0.71
CA TYR A 44 -2.02 -36.99 -1.09
C TYR A 44 -1.70 -35.95 -2.19
N ARG A 45 -1.43 -36.46 -3.39
CA ARG A 45 -1.63 -35.71 -4.64
C ARG A 45 -2.86 -36.31 -5.30
N ASP A 46 -3.96 -35.57 -5.26
CA ASP A 46 -5.04 -35.52 -6.25
C ASP A 46 -6.30 -35.02 -5.55
N HIS A 47 -6.61 -33.73 -5.71
CA HIS A 47 -7.97 -33.13 -5.74
C HIS A 47 -7.85 -31.59 -5.70
N CYS A 48 -7.30 -31.01 -6.78
CA CYS A 48 -7.53 -29.62 -7.17
C CYS A 48 -7.08 -29.40 -8.64
N GLN A 49 -7.59 -30.23 -9.54
CA GLN A 49 -7.57 -29.96 -10.98
C GLN A 49 -8.86 -30.47 -11.59
N GLN A 50 -9.93 -29.69 -11.44
CA GLN A 50 -11.12 -29.73 -12.28
C GLN A 50 -12.02 -28.54 -11.93
N GLY A 51 -11.72 -27.39 -12.55
CA GLY A 51 -12.49 -26.17 -12.31
C GLY A 51 -12.06 -24.97 -13.16
N CYS A 52 -11.36 -25.18 -14.27
CA CYS A 52 -11.09 -24.12 -15.25
C CYS A 52 -11.11 -24.71 -16.65
N GLN A 53 -12.31 -24.87 -17.21
CA GLN A 53 -12.49 -24.91 -18.65
C GLN A 53 -13.81 -24.23 -19.06
N ARG A 54 -13.65 -23.25 -19.95
CA ARG A 54 -14.58 -22.79 -20.98
C ARG A 54 -15.75 -21.89 -20.55
N SER A 55 -15.57 -20.60 -20.81
CA SER A 55 -16.59 -19.81 -21.53
C SER A 55 -15.89 -19.03 -22.64
N THR A 56 -15.89 -19.63 -23.82
CA THR A 56 -15.50 -19.02 -25.09
C THR A 56 -16.62 -18.10 -25.58
N MET A 57 -16.22 -17.05 -26.30
CA MET A 57 -17.03 -16.06 -27.00
C MET A 57 -18.36 -16.56 -27.58
N ALA A 58 -19.40 -15.74 -27.43
CA ALA A 58 -20.51 -15.67 -28.36
C ALA A 58 -20.71 -14.22 -28.81
N ILE A 59 -20.22 -13.94 -30.02
CA ILE A 59 -20.57 -12.78 -30.84
C ILE A 59 -21.96 -13.06 -31.39
N ILE A 60 -22.93 -12.18 -31.12
CA ILE A 60 -24.13 -12.06 -31.95
C ILE A 60 -24.20 -10.62 -32.44
N ALA A 61 -23.98 -10.48 -33.75
CA ALA A 61 -24.35 -9.32 -34.52
C ALA A 61 -25.88 -9.25 -34.62
N ASN A 62 -26.45 -8.06 -34.42
CA ASN A 62 -27.64 -7.66 -35.15
C ASN A 62 -27.61 -6.15 -35.37
N SER A 63 -27.67 -5.80 -36.65
CA SER A 63 -27.69 -4.44 -37.17
C SER A 63 -29.12 -4.05 -37.58
N ALA A 64 -29.35 -2.74 -37.51
CA ALA A 64 -30.33 -1.93 -38.26
C ALA A 64 -31.81 -1.93 -37.82
N LEU A 65 -32.29 -0.77 -37.35
CA LEU A 65 -32.98 0.25 -38.18
C LEU A 65 -33.17 1.53 -37.33
N LEU A 66 -32.57 2.65 -37.72
CA LEU A 66 -33.18 3.82 -38.38
C LEU A 66 -34.17 4.62 -37.51
N GLY A 67 -33.76 5.84 -37.16
CA GLY A 67 -34.59 6.86 -36.53
C GLY A 67 -33.91 8.23 -36.62
N ILE A 68 -34.07 8.88 -37.77
CA ILE A 68 -33.62 10.24 -38.08
C ILE A 68 -34.40 11.24 -37.23
N LEU A 69 -33.71 12.20 -36.58
CA LEU A 69 -34.27 13.52 -36.31
C LEU A 69 -33.16 14.58 -36.20
N LEU A 70 -33.13 15.46 -37.21
CA LEU A 70 -32.45 16.75 -37.21
C LEU A 70 -33.11 17.69 -36.20
N ILE A 71 -32.30 18.37 -35.38
CA ILE A 71 -32.60 19.76 -34.98
C ILE A 71 -31.30 20.58 -35.05
N LEU A 72 -31.41 21.66 -35.82
CA LEU A 72 -30.45 22.73 -36.06
C LEU A 72 -30.18 23.56 -34.79
N ALA A 73 -28.92 23.91 -34.56
CA ALA A 73 -28.57 25.15 -33.85
C ALA A 73 -27.32 25.78 -34.47
N ALA A 74 -27.52 26.95 -35.06
CA ALA A 74 -26.50 27.97 -35.33
C ALA A 74 -25.88 28.44 -33.97
N ALA A 75 -24.70 29.05 -33.86
CA ALA A 75 -23.89 29.88 -34.74
C ALA A 75 -22.44 29.94 -34.15
N PRO A 76 -21.47 30.62 -34.80
CA PRO A 76 -20.04 30.38 -34.61
C PRO A 76 -19.36 31.39 -33.67
N HIS A 77 -18.26 30.97 -33.03
CA HIS A 77 -17.20 31.88 -32.58
C HIS A 77 -15.94 31.66 -33.42
N LEU A 78 -15.67 32.66 -34.28
CA LEU A 78 -14.39 32.86 -34.94
C LEU A 78 -13.30 33.09 -33.90
N VAL A 79 -12.25 32.28 -33.91
CA VAL A 79 -10.92 32.68 -33.44
C VAL A 79 -10.06 32.88 -34.69
N GLN A 80 -9.65 34.13 -34.90
CA GLN A 80 -8.74 34.54 -35.96
C GLN A 80 -7.39 33.84 -35.77
N SER A 81 -7.02 32.99 -36.72
CA SER A 81 -5.62 32.59 -36.94
C SER A 81 -4.99 33.59 -37.90
N VAL A 82 -3.82 34.08 -37.53
CA VAL A 82 -3.00 35.00 -38.33
C VAL A 82 -2.37 34.19 -39.46
N GLU A 83 -2.84 34.42 -40.69
CA GLU A 83 -2.16 34.00 -41.92
C GLU A 83 -0.91 34.88 -42.14
N LEU A 84 0.26 34.24 -42.16
CA LEU A 84 1.46 34.79 -42.79
C LEU A 84 1.59 34.14 -44.16
N SER A 85 1.22 34.91 -45.19
CA SER A 85 1.39 34.54 -46.59
C SER A 85 2.76 34.98 -47.09
N GLY A 86 3.44 34.05 -47.76
CA GLY A 86 4.15 34.27 -49.01
C GLY A 86 5.62 34.70 -48.92
N MET A 87 6.53 33.80 -49.30
CA MET A 87 7.46 34.04 -50.41
C MET A 87 7.85 32.70 -51.05
N SER A 88 7.47 32.54 -52.31
CA SER A 88 7.97 31.53 -53.23
C SER A 88 9.35 31.95 -53.74
N GLY A 89 10.30 31.02 -53.73
CA GLY A 89 11.64 31.22 -54.27
C GLY A 89 12.25 29.88 -54.66
N ALA A 90 12.05 29.48 -55.91
CA ALA A 90 12.75 28.36 -56.52
C ALA A 90 14.21 28.77 -56.77
N GLY A 91 15.17 27.96 -56.32
CA GLY A 91 16.58 28.23 -56.56
C GLY A 91 17.53 27.14 -56.05
N SER A 92 17.98 26.30 -56.98
CA SER A 92 19.34 25.77 -57.09
C SER A 92 19.94 24.92 -55.96
N LEU A 93 20.16 23.64 -56.31
CA LEU A 93 21.21 22.75 -55.83
C LEU A 93 22.52 23.45 -55.42
N ARG A 94 23.01 23.19 -54.19
CA ARG A 94 24.46 23.06 -53.91
C ARG A 94 24.75 22.33 -52.59
N ARG A 95 25.79 21.51 -52.68
CA ARG A 95 26.39 20.58 -51.71
C ARG A 95 26.81 21.21 -50.37
N ASN A 96 26.76 20.34 -49.34
CA ASN A 96 27.66 20.21 -48.19
C ASN A 96 28.15 21.47 -47.47
N ARG A 97 27.76 21.57 -46.19
CA ARG A 97 28.67 21.62 -45.04
C ARG A 97 27.90 21.24 -43.78
N GLY A 98 28.28 20.13 -43.18
CA GLY A 98 27.72 19.62 -41.94
C GLY A 98 27.76 20.70 -40.87
N ARG A 99 26.58 21.06 -40.37
CA ARG A 99 26.47 21.78 -39.10
C ARG A 99 26.75 20.77 -38.00
N PRO A 100 27.73 21.00 -37.11
CA PRO A 100 27.83 20.21 -35.91
C PRO A 100 26.55 20.48 -35.11
N HIS A 101 25.70 19.47 -35.00
CA HIS A 101 24.69 19.45 -33.96
C HIS A 101 25.45 19.39 -32.64
N HIS A 102 25.72 20.57 -32.06
CA HIS A 102 26.06 20.73 -30.66
C HIS A 102 24.82 20.39 -29.83
N TYR A 103 24.40 19.12 -29.85
CA TYR A 103 23.88 18.53 -28.63
C TYR A 103 25.12 18.43 -27.76
N ALA A 104 25.34 19.47 -26.96
CA ALA A 104 26.24 19.37 -25.83
C ALA A 104 25.81 18.10 -25.09
N LEU A 105 26.66 17.09 -25.23
CA LEU A 105 26.70 15.91 -24.41
C LEU A 105 26.77 16.43 -22.97
N PHE A 106 25.60 16.58 -22.32
CA PHE A 106 25.48 16.60 -20.87
C PHE A 106 25.91 15.22 -20.39
N THR A 107 27.22 15.01 -20.48
CA THR A 107 27.96 13.88 -19.96
C THR A 107 28.04 14.16 -18.46
N GLU A 108 27.42 13.26 -17.70
CA GLU A 108 27.12 13.36 -16.27
C GLU A 108 25.99 14.35 -15.94
N LYS A 109 24.76 13.82 -15.88
CA LYS A 109 23.64 14.50 -15.21
C LYS A 109 24.12 14.87 -13.80
N ALA A 110 24.25 16.17 -13.51
CA ALA A 110 24.56 16.62 -12.16
C ALA A 110 23.60 15.93 -11.17
N PRO A 111 24.10 15.40 -10.03
CA PRO A 111 23.25 14.73 -9.07
C PRO A 111 22.14 15.70 -8.63
N CYS A 112 20.90 15.23 -8.71
CA CYS A 112 19.75 15.94 -8.20
C CYS A 112 19.66 15.75 -6.69
N ALA A 113 19.37 16.81 -5.96
CA ALA A 113 19.05 16.76 -4.54
C ALA A 113 17.60 17.18 -4.32
N ILE A 114 16.88 16.43 -3.48
CA ILE A 114 15.58 16.86 -2.97
C ILE A 114 15.83 17.97 -1.94
N ILE A 115 15.30 19.16 -2.23
CA ILE A 115 15.42 20.33 -1.35
C ILE A 115 14.24 20.37 -0.39
N GLU A 116 13.06 20.06 -0.90
CA GLU A 116 11.82 20.11 -0.15
C GLU A 116 10.88 19.04 -0.68
N ARG A 117 10.11 18.44 0.23
CA ARG A 117 9.04 17.49 -0.09
C ARG A 117 7.86 17.83 0.78
N ARG A 118 6.79 18.34 0.17
CA ARG A 118 5.59 18.80 0.86
C ARG A 118 4.41 17.90 0.51
N TYR A 119 3.68 17.46 1.52
CA TYR A 119 2.46 16.69 1.30
C TYR A 119 1.27 17.60 0.99
N VAL A 120 0.40 17.13 0.08
CA VAL A 120 -0.86 17.78 -0.29
C VAL A 120 -1.97 16.73 -0.34
N SER A 121 -2.92 16.81 0.59
CA SER A 121 -4.13 15.98 0.60
C SER A 121 -5.08 16.35 -0.54
N SER A 122 -5.62 15.35 -1.22
CA SER A 122 -6.66 15.55 -2.24
C SER A 122 -7.98 16.07 -1.64
N PRO A 123 -8.85 16.71 -2.43
CA PRO A 123 -10.23 17.01 -2.02
C PRO A 123 -11.01 15.79 -1.51
N LEU A 124 -10.82 14.62 -2.13
CA LEU A 124 -11.43 13.37 -1.68
C LEU A 124 -10.96 12.99 -0.26
N GLU A 125 -9.64 13.02 0.00
CA GLU A 125 -9.08 12.75 1.33
C GLU A 125 -9.60 13.73 2.39
N GLN A 126 -9.63 15.03 2.06
CA GLN A 126 -10.14 16.06 2.96
C GLN A 126 -11.61 15.84 3.32
N THR A 127 -12.42 15.41 2.36
CA THR A 127 -13.84 15.09 2.57
C THR A 127 -14.00 13.94 3.58
N TRP A 128 -13.23 12.87 3.41
CA TRP A 128 -13.22 11.73 4.33
C TRP A 128 -12.70 12.10 5.72
N PHE A 129 -11.63 12.90 5.80
CA PHE A 129 -11.09 13.37 7.07
C PHE A 129 -12.09 14.22 7.86
N GLN A 130 -12.77 15.16 7.18
CA GLN A 130 -13.80 16.01 7.80
C GLN A 130 -15.00 15.18 8.27
N ALA A 131 -15.43 14.18 7.51
CA ALA A 131 -16.51 13.29 7.92
C ALA A 131 -16.12 12.44 9.13
N ALA A 132 -14.93 11.84 9.14
CA ALA A 132 -14.42 11.06 10.26
C ALA A 132 -14.29 11.92 11.54
N THR A 133 -13.87 13.17 11.40
CA THR A 133 -13.86 14.17 12.49
C THR A 133 -15.27 14.35 13.07
N LYS A 134 -16.26 14.63 12.22
CA LYS A 134 -17.66 14.80 12.64
C LYS A 134 -18.24 13.55 13.29
N TRP A 135 -17.94 12.36 12.78
CA TRP A 135 -18.39 11.11 13.39
C TRP A 135 -17.86 10.97 14.81
N LYS A 136 -16.57 11.25 15.03
CA LYS A 136 -15.98 11.26 16.38
C LYS A 136 -16.61 12.30 17.29
N GLU A 137 -16.77 13.54 16.83
CA GLU A 137 -17.39 14.63 17.60
C GLU A 137 -18.84 14.32 18.01
N ASN A 138 -19.59 13.62 17.14
CA ASN A 138 -20.96 13.20 17.40
C ASN A 138 -21.07 11.91 18.24
N GLY A 139 -19.95 11.39 18.78
CA GLY A 139 -19.93 10.17 19.60
C GLY A 139 -20.06 8.86 18.82
N ASN A 140 -19.91 8.89 17.49
CA ASN A 140 -19.89 7.74 16.60
C ASN A 140 -18.51 7.52 15.96
N GLY A 141 -17.43 7.91 16.66
CA GLY A 141 -16.06 7.76 16.14
C GLY A 141 -15.67 6.30 15.92
N ASP A 142 -16.29 5.38 16.67
CA ASP A 142 -16.05 3.94 16.56
C ASP A 142 -16.88 3.29 15.45
N LEU A 143 -17.75 4.06 14.81
CA LEU A 143 -18.65 3.64 13.75
C LEU A 143 -19.48 2.40 14.14
N LYS A 144 -19.98 2.38 15.40
CA LYS A 144 -21.06 1.46 15.81
C LYS A 144 -22.30 1.64 14.94
N ASP A 145 -22.66 2.89 14.66
CA ASP A 145 -23.59 3.21 13.58
C ASP A 145 -22.79 3.38 12.28
N ILE A 146 -22.85 2.36 11.43
CA ILE A 146 -22.14 2.36 10.14
C ILE A 146 -22.88 3.17 9.06
N GLY A 147 -24.11 3.63 9.32
CA GLY A 147 -24.94 4.36 8.38
C GLY A 147 -24.23 5.57 7.76
N PRO A 148 -23.74 6.52 8.55
CA PRO A 148 -23.02 7.71 8.05
C PRO A 148 -21.79 7.37 7.19
N TYR A 149 -21.04 6.32 7.55
CA TYR A 149 -19.92 5.82 6.76
C TYR A 149 -20.38 5.31 5.39
N CYS A 150 -21.43 4.48 5.37
CA CYS A 150 -21.97 3.90 4.14
C CYS A 150 -22.63 4.93 3.22
N THR A 151 -23.27 5.95 3.80
CA THR A 151 -23.78 7.10 3.05
C THR A 151 -22.65 7.83 2.34
N LEU A 152 -21.58 8.20 3.06
CA LEU A 152 -20.43 8.88 2.45
C LEU A 152 -19.73 8.01 1.40
N LEU A 153 -19.59 6.71 1.65
CA LEU A 153 -19.03 5.77 0.68
C LEU A 153 -19.86 5.72 -0.61
N THR A 154 -21.19 5.83 -0.50
CA THR A 154 -22.09 5.88 -1.65
C THR A 154 -21.97 7.21 -2.41
N GLU A 155 -21.95 8.32 -1.68
CA GLU A 155 -21.81 9.69 -2.23
C GLU A 155 -20.48 9.87 -2.97
N THR A 156 -19.38 9.37 -2.41
CA THR A 156 -18.02 9.49 -2.98
C THR A 156 -17.62 8.31 -3.88
N LYS A 157 -18.56 7.39 -4.18
CA LYS A 157 -18.28 6.17 -4.96
C LYS A 157 -17.59 6.44 -6.28
N GLY A 158 -18.06 7.45 -7.03
CA GLY A 158 -17.52 7.79 -8.35
C GLY A 158 -16.06 8.24 -8.27
N GLU A 159 -15.74 9.08 -7.28
CA GLU A 159 -14.38 9.57 -7.03
C GLU A 159 -13.44 8.45 -6.56
N ILE A 160 -13.94 7.56 -5.70
CA ILE A 160 -13.20 6.38 -5.25
C ILE A 160 -12.91 5.43 -6.42
N GLN A 161 -13.90 5.15 -7.28
CA GLN A 161 -13.68 4.32 -8.47
C GLN A 161 -12.67 4.97 -9.43
N ARG A 162 -12.70 6.30 -9.56
CA ARG A 162 -11.72 7.05 -10.33
C ARG A 162 -10.32 6.94 -9.72
N MET A 163 -10.21 7.09 -8.40
CA MET A 163 -8.95 6.91 -7.65
C MET A 163 -8.36 5.51 -7.91
N LEU A 164 -9.16 4.45 -7.74
CA LEU A 164 -8.72 3.06 -7.95
C LEU A 164 -8.27 2.81 -9.39
N ALA A 165 -8.98 3.35 -10.38
CA ALA A 165 -8.58 3.25 -11.79
C ALA A 165 -7.24 3.95 -12.07
N LEU A 166 -6.98 5.09 -11.45
CA LEU A 166 -5.69 5.76 -11.57
C LEU A 166 -4.57 5.00 -10.84
N ILE A 167 -4.85 4.43 -9.67
CA ILE A 167 -3.90 3.58 -8.95
C ILE A 167 -3.53 2.37 -9.80
N ASP A 168 -4.49 1.66 -10.38
CA ASP A 168 -4.22 0.52 -11.27
C ASP A 168 -3.36 0.93 -12.47
N ALA A 169 -3.70 2.03 -13.14
CA ALA A 169 -2.90 2.54 -14.26
C ALA A 169 -1.47 2.90 -13.84
N LEU A 170 -1.30 3.57 -12.69
CA LEU A 170 0.01 3.95 -12.17
C LEU A 170 0.81 2.74 -11.69
N MET A 171 0.18 1.77 -11.03
CA MET A 171 0.80 0.53 -10.54
C MET A 171 1.36 -0.33 -11.67
N ASN A 172 0.70 -0.32 -12.83
CA ASN A 172 1.15 -0.95 -14.07
C ASN A 172 2.16 -0.11 -14.87
N SER A 173 2.63 1.00 -14.32
CA SER A 173 3.65 1.86 -14.90
C SER A 173 4.90 1.94 -14.02
N THR A 174 5.96 2.57 -14.52
CA THR A 174 7.16 2.86 -13.72
C THR A 174 7.13 4.26 -13.12
N THR A 175 5.95 4.92 -13.06
CA THR A 175 5.76 6.29 -12.55
C THR A 175 4.71 6.37 -11.43
N SER A 176 4.86 7.40 -10.59
CA SER A 176 3.85 7.87 -9.64
C SER A 176 3.23 9.21 -10.09
N LEU A 177 3.59 9.71 -11.27
CA LEU A 177 2.99 10.89 -11.89
C LEU A 177 1.86 10.44 -12.83
N SER A 178 0.66 10.94 -12.58
CA SER A 178 -0.46 10.81 -13.51
C SER A 178 -0.54 12.05 -14.39
N ASP A 179 -0.72 11.85 -15.70
CA ASP A 179 -0.99 12.93 -16.65
C ASP A 179 -2.49 13.29 -16.71
N ALA A 180 -3.33 12.59 -15.96
CA ALA A 180 -4.76 12.85 -15.94
C ALA A 180 -5.03 14.21 -15.26
N PRO A 181 -5.81 15.12 -15.89
CA PRO A 181 -6.04 16.47 -15.37
C PRO A 181 -6.83 16.49 -14.06
N ASP A 182 -7.54 15.41 -13.75
CA ASP A 182 -8.35 15.21 -12.55
C ASP A 182 -7.65 14.35 -11.47
N ALA A 183 -6.38 13.97 -11.67
CA ALA A 183 -5.67 13.10 -10.73
C ALA A 183 -5.61 13.71 -9.32
N ASP A 184 -5.24 14.99 -9.21
CA ASP A 184 -5.16 15.72 -7.93
C ASP A 184 -6.50 15.79 -7.17
N ALA A 185 -7.63 15.61 -7.85
CA ALA A 185 -8.95 15.65 -7.22
C ALA A 185 -9.20 14.40 -6.34
N VAL A 186 -8.59 13.27 -6.71
CA VAL A 186 -8.86 11.96 -6.10
C VAL A 186 -7.61 11.27 -5.55
N LEU A 187 -6.41 11.69 -5.93
CA LEU A 187 -5.12 11.24 -5.41
C LEU A 187 -4.43 12.36 -4.65
N SER A 188 -4.00 12.07 -3.43
CA SER A 188 -3.07 12.93 -2.69
C SER A 188 -1.69 12.87 -3.36
N TYR A 189 -0.82 13.83 -3.07
CA TYR A 189 0.52 13.84 -3.68
C TYR A 189 1.56 14.53 -2.81
N PHE A 190 2.82 14.25 -3.12
CA PHE A 190 3.96 15.02 -2.65
C PHE A 190 4.39 15.98 -3.75
N GLU A 191 4.51 17.25 -3.40
CA GLU A 191 5.21 18.24 -4.20
C GLU A 191 6.69 18.22 -3.81
N THR A 192 7.52 17.65 -4.69
CA THR A 192 8.95 17.48 -4.48
C THR A 192 9.70 18.54 -5.29
N ILE A 193 10.40 19.42 -4.58
CA ILE A 193 11.28 20.42 -5.19
C ILE A 193 12.69 19.86 -5.23
N MET A 194 13.25 19.79 -6.44
CA MET A 194 14.61 19.32 -6.67
C MET A 194 15.53 20.42 -7.18
N GLN A 195 16.81 20.29 -6.85
CA GLN A 195 17.91 21.06 -7.43
C GLN A 195 18.85 20.10 -8.16
N CYS A 196 19.06 20.31 -9.46
CA CYS A 196 20.02 19.57 -10.27
C CYS A 196 20.99 20.56 -10.92
N GLY A 197 22.15 20.77 -10.29
CA GLY A 197 23.08 21.83 -10.70
C GLY A 197 22.45 23.22 -10.56
N PRO A 198 22.37 24.06 -11.61
CA PRO A 198 21.72 25.37 -11.55
C PRO A 198 20.19 25.31 -11.69
N TYR A 199 19.64 24.15 -12.06
CA TYR A 199 18.21 24.01 -12.35
C TYR A 199 17.43 23.63 -11.11
N ARG A 200 16.34 24.35 -10.86
CA ARG A 200 15.34 24.02 -9.84
C ARG A 200 14.04 23.69 -10.54
N PHE A 201 13.43 22.57 -10.18
CA PHE A 201 12.12 22.20 -10.70
C PHE A 201 11.29 21.48 -9.65
N THR A 202 9.99 21.48 -9.87
CA THR A 202 9.01 20.84 -9.01
C THR A 202 8.42 19.64 -9.74
N GLN A 203 8.34 18.51 -9.06
CA GLN A 203 7.68 17.29 -9.54
C GLN A 203 6.61 16.86 -8.54
N LYS A 204 5.52 16.30 -9.05
CA LYS A 204 4.52 15.63 -8.23
C LYS A 204 4.78 14.13 -8.16
N GLU A 205 4.58 13.56 -6.98
CA GLU A 205 4.52 12.12 -6.76
C GLU A 205 3.18 11.78 -6.11
N HIS A 206 2.28 11.18 -6.87
CA HIS A 206 0.99 10.79 -6.33
C HIS A 206 1.11 9.62 -5.34
N ILE A 207 0.14 9.55 -4.45
CA ILE A 207 -0.10 8.51 -3.47
C ILE A 207 -1.62 8.33 -3.34
N GLU A 208 -2.09 7.16 -2.93
CA GLU A 208 -3.52 6.97 -2.68
C GLU A 208 -4.03 7.93 -1.60
N SER A 209 -5.26 8.41 -1.78
CA SER A 209 -5.93 9.21 -0.78
C SER A 209 -6.33 8.35 0.43
N LEU A 210 -6.22 8.91 1.63
CA LEU A 210 -6.72 8.27 2.84
C LEU A 210 -8.25 8.36 2.84
N VAL A 211 -8.90 7.24 2.52
CA VAL A 211 -10.37 7.15 2.42
C VAL A 211 -10.87 5.90 3.13
N ALA A 212 -12.19 5.81 3.30
CA ALA A 212 -12.85 4.61 3.84
C ALA A 212 -12.28 4.20 5.20
N ALA A 213 -12.15 2.91 5.44
CA ALA A 213 -11.53 2.34 6.64
C ALA A 213 -9.99 2.28 6.55
N LEU A 214 -9.37 3.15 5.74
CA LEU A 214 -7.95 3.10 5.38
C LEU A 214 -7.56 1.78 4.68
N ARG A 215 -8.52 1.13 4.04
CA ARG A 215 -8.38 -0.16 3.35
C ARG A 215 -8.93 -0.05 1.95
N HIS A 216 -9.01 -1.17 1.23
CA HIS A 216 -9.79 -1.21 0.01
C HIS A 216 -11.21 -0.65 0.29
N PRO A 217 -11.65 0.43 -0.37
CA PRO A 217 -12.83 1.18 0.08
C PRO A 217 -14.13 0.38 0.11
N PHE A 218 -14.20 -0.66 -0.72
CA PHE A 218 -15.35 -1.57 -0.82
C PHE A 218 -15.17 -2.89 -0.05
N SER A 219 -14.31 -2.93 0.97
CA SER A 219 -14.10 -4.11 1.83
C SER A 219 -15.00 -4.17 3.08
N ILE A 220 -15.61 -3.05 3.46
CA ILE A 220 -16.51 -2.98 4.61
C ILE A 220 -17.95 -3.19 4.15
N LYS A 221 -18.65 -4.15 4.78
CA LYS A 221 -20.03 -4.46 4.47
C LYS A 221 -20.97 -3.34 4.98
N CYS A 222 -21.74 -2.79 4.06
CA CYS A 222 -22.82 -1.85 4.36
C CYS A 222 -24.19 -2.53 4.52
N PRO A 223 -25.18 -1.90 5.18
CA PRO A 223 -26.56 -2.37 5.24
C PRO A 223 -27.16 -2.55 3.83
N GLU A 224 -28.13 -3.47 3.69
CA GLU A 224 -28.68 -3.88 2.38
C GLU A 224 -29.18 -2.71 1.51
N GLU A 225 -29.79 -1.71 2.14
CA GLU A 225 -30.32 -0.49 1.48
C GLU A 225 -29.25 0.32 0.73
N THR A 226 -28.03 0.38 1.27
CA THR A 226 -26.88 1.07 0.66
C THR A 226 -26.01 0.10 -0.14
N PHE A 227 -25.94 -1.16 0.27
CA PHE A 227 -25.14 -2.20 -0.36
C PHE A 227 -25.46 -2.37 -1.85
N ASN A 228 -26.73 -2.30 -2.24
CA ASN A 228 -27.16 -2.44 -3.64
C ASN A 228 -26.68 -1.30 -4.56
N GLN A 229 -26.16 -0.21 -3.99
CA GLN A 229 -25.64 0.94 -4.73
C GLN A 229 -24.11 0.91 -4.88
N LEU A 230 -23.43 0.02 -4.14
CA LEU A 230 -21.98 -0.09 -4.10
C LEU A 230 -21.49 -1.23 -5.02
N PRO A 231 -20.21 -1.22 -5.43
CA PRO A 231 -19.58 -2.37 -6.06
C PRO A 231 -19.62 -3.62 -5.17
N PRO A 232 -19.40 -4.82 -5.73
CA PRO A 232 -19.30 -6.04 -4.94
C PRO A 232 -18.27 -5.93 -3.81
N LEU A 233 -18.58 -6.56 -2.68
CA LEU A 233 -17.69 -6.61 -1.53
C LEU A 233 -16.33 -7.18 -1.94
N THR A 234 -15.28 -6.42 -1.69
CA THR A 234 -13.89 -6.80 -1.99
C THR A 234 -13.24 -7.47 -0.78
N ASN A 235 -12.20 -8.26 -1.01
CA ASN A 235 -11.42 -8.86 0.07
C ASN A 235 -10.77 -7.76 0.93
N ILE A 236 -10.77 -7.93 2.25
CA ILE A 236 -10.19 -6.98 3.21
C ILE A 236 -8.66 -6.88 3.14
N PHE A 237 -8.03 -7.92 2.58
CA PHE A 237 -6.59 -8.02 2.32
C PHE A 237 -6.21 -7.61 0.88
N ASP A 238 -7.16 -7.07 0.10
CA ASP A 238 -6.92 -6.61 -1.26
C ASP A 238 -6.06 -5.35 -1.26
N LYS A 239 -4.93 -5.38 -1.97
CA LYS A 239 -3.91 -4.31 -2.00
C LYS A 239 -4.00 -3.42 -3.26
N SER A 240 -5.01 -3.59 -4.10
CA SER A 240 -5.20 -2.82 -5.34
C SER A 240 -5.46 -1.32 -5.13
N TYR A 241 -5.66 -0.90 -3.88
CA TYR A 241 -5.80 0.51 -3.50
C TYR A 241 -4.48 1.17 -3.05
N VAL A 242 -3.37 0.43 -3.00
CA VAL A 242 -2.07 0.94 -2.52
C VAL A 242 -1.21 1.36 -3.70
N LEU A 243 -0.72 2.60 -3.71
CA LEU A 243 0.18 3.12 -4.74
C LEU A 243 1.62 3.18 -4.23
N LEU A 244 2.42 2.17 -4.56
CA LEU A 244 3.83 2.11 -4.17
C LEU A 244 4.68 3.17 -4.88
N ALA A 245 5.82 3.52 -4.28
CA ALA A 245 6.89 4.26 -4.94
C ALA A 245 7.29 3.60 -6.27
N SER A 246 7.90 4.38 -7.17
CA SER A 246 8.34 3.90 -8.48
C SER A 246 9.70 4.47 -8.87
N TRP A 247 10.37 3.77 -9.79
CA TRP A 247 11.69 4.14 -10.27
C TRP A 247 11.74 5.52 -10.93
N SER A 248 10.69 5.97 -11.63
CA SER A 248 10.72 7.30 -12.27
C SER A 248 10.41 8.47 -11.33
N GLY A 249 10.32 8.22 -10.02
CA GLY A 249 10.30 9.28 -9.01
C GLY A 249 11.64 10.04 -8.92
N PRO A 250 11.67 11.23 -8.30
CA PRO A 250 12.87 12.06 -8.15
C PRO A 250 14.01 11.43 -7.31
N VAL A 251 13.69 10.35 -6.61
CA VAL A 251 14.59 9.49 -5.83
C VAL A 251 15.49 8.61 -6.75
N GLN A 252 15.47 8.87 -8.06
CA GLN A 252 16.11 8.20 -9.21
C GLN A 252 17.61 7.84 -9.15
N ALA A 253 18.33 8.13 -8.07
CA ALA A 253 19.76 7.85 -7.93
C ALA A 253 20.13 7.20 -6.58
N THR A 254 19.17 6.58 -5.87
CA THR A 254 19.52 5.95 -4.60
C THR A 254 20.56 4.87 -4.81
N LYS A 255 21.61 4.91 -3.98
CA LYS A 255 22.71 3.96 -4.10
C LYS A 255 22.26 2.59 -3.61
N ASN A 256 21.58 2.55 -2.48
CA ASN A 256 21.08 1.31 -1.90
C ASN A 256 19.55 1.34 -1.74
N LYS A 257 18.92 0.18 -1.81
CA LYS A 257 17.49 -0.06 -1.62
C LYS A 257 17.27 -1.13 -0.56
N TYR A 258 16.55 -0.79 0.49
CA TYR A 258 16.33 -1.63 1.65
C TYR A 258 14.83 -1.83 1.88
N TYR A 259 14.46 -3.09 2.08
CA TYR A 259 13.15 -3.46 2.60
C TYR A 259 13.30 -4.09 3.98
N LEU A 260 12.49 -3.64 4.94
CA LEU A 260 12.45 -4.18 6.29
C LEU A 260 11.01 -4.56 6.63
N ASP A 261 10.81 -5.76 7.16
CA ASP A 261 9.48 -6.28 7.54
C ASP A 261 9.52 -6.78 8.97
N ALA A 262 8.90 -6.03 9.88
CA ALA A 262 8.67 -6.45 11.25
C ALA A 262 7.32 -7.17 11.32
N GLY A 263 7.35 -8.45 11.70
CA GLY A 263 6.19 -9.36 11.69
C GLY A 263 5.97 -9.97 10.32
N ALA A 264 7.06 -10.52 9.79
CA ALA A 264 7.13 -11.01 8.43
C ALA A 264 6.29 -12.27 8.19
N GLY A 265 5.90 -13.02 9.22
CA GLY A 265 5.41 -14.38 9.08
C GLY A 265 6.51 -15.36 8.66
N ILE A 266 6.18 -16.66 8.64
CA ILE A 266 7.13 -17.73 8.32
C ILE A 266 7.03 -18.12 6.84
N GLY A 267 8.01 -17.73 6.03
CA GLY A 267 8.17 -18.14 4.64
C GLY A 267 7.74 -17.10 3.61
N TYR A 268 8.43 -17.06 2.46
CA TYR A 268 8.31 -15.99 1.45
C TYR A 268 6.90 -15.79 0.89
N ARG A 269 6.14 -16.88 0.77
CA ARG A 269 4.77 -16.87 0.23
C ARG A 269 3.69 -17.11 1.28
N ALA A 270 4.07 -17.32 2.54
CA ALA A 270 3.13 -17.83 3.55
C ALA A 270 2.05 -16.83 3.94
N ASN A 271 2.34 -15.53 3.89
CA ASN A 271 1.38 -14.48 4.23
C ASN A 271 1.06 -13.54 3.05
N ALA A 272 1.29 -13.98 1.80
CA ALA A 272 1.12 -13.21 0.55
C ALA A 272 1.83 -11.84 0.47
N ASN A 273 2.41 -11.37 1.56
CA ASN A 273 2.79 -9.98 1.78
C ASN A 273 4.23 -9.74 1.33
N GLN A 274 5.18 -10.60 1.75
CA GLN A 274 6.59 -10.44 1.42
C GLN A 274 6.83 -10.47 -0.11
N HIS A 275 6.30 -11.49 -0.79
CA HIS A 275 6.49 -11.61 -2.24
C HIS A 275 5.79 -10.48 -3.01
N TRP A 276 4.58 -10.08 -2.59
CA TRP A 276 3.87 -8.97 -3.22
C TRP A 276 4.70 -7.69 -3.15
N MET A 277 5.27 -7.38 -1.99
CA MET A 277 6.11 -6.18 -1.83
C MET A 277 7.29 -6.17 -2.79
N LEU A 278 8.10 -7.23 -2.77
CA LEU A 278 9.34 -7.28 -3.54
C LEU A 278 9.13 -7.37 -5.04
N GLU A 279 8.20 -8.23 -5.47
CA GLU A 279 7.88 -8.41 -6.90
C GLU A 279 7.22 -7.13 -7.46
N THR A 280 6.36 -6.46 -6.68
CA THR A 280 5.74 -5.20 -7.11
C THR A 280 6.75 -4.06 -7.17
N TYR A 281 7.66 -3.95 -6.21
CA TYR A 281 8.75 -2.97 -6.30
C TYR A 281 9.66 -3.23 -7.51
N GLU A 282 10.06 -4.47 -7.76
CA GLU A 282 10.89 -4.81 -8.93
C GLU A 282 10.16 -4.48 -10.25
N ALA A 283 8.87 -4.80 -10.35
CA ALA A 283 8.03 -4.44 -11.50
C ALA A 283 7.93 -2.91 -11.72
N ARG A 284 8.03 -2.13 -10.64
CA ARG A 284 8.05 -0.66 -10.66
C ARG A 284 9.47 -0.09 -10.79
N GLY A 285 10.47 -0.95 -11.04
CA GLY A 285 11.87 -0.60 -11.28
C GLY A 285 12.71 -0.40 -10.02
N ILE A 286 12.20 -0.73 -8.83
CA ILE A 286 12.92 -0.65 -7.56
C ILE A 286 13.32 -2.06 -7.14
N LYS A 287 14.53 -2.49 -7.52
CA LYS A 287 15.07 -3.77 -7.09
C LYS A 287 15.78 -3.63 -5.75
N MET A 288 15.35 -4.38 -4.73
CA MET A 288 15.95 -4.32 -3.39
C MET A 288 17.35 -4.92 -3.35
N ASP A 289 18.28 -4.23 -2.68
CA ASP A 289 19.65 -4.70 -2.42
C ASP A 289 19.71 -5.57 -1.16
N ARG A 290 18.84 -5.28 -0.18
CA ARG A 290 18.59 -6.13 1.00
C ARG A 290 17.11 -6.12 1.37
N ALA A 291 16.64 -7.26 1.84
CA ALA A 291 15.34 -7.46 2.44
C ALA A 291 15.52 -8.17 3.79
N LEU A 292 15.12 -7.52 4.87
CA LEU A 292 15.36 -7.94 6.24
C LEU A 292 14.02 -8.24 6.93
N TYR A 293 13.89 -9.42 7.52
CA TYR A 293 12.61 -9.91 8.07
C TYR A 293 12.76 -10.26 9.55
N TRP A 294 11.81 -9.84 10.37
CA TRP A 294 11.71 -10.22 11.79
C TRP A 294 10.42 -10.98 12.04
N GLU A 295 10.51 -12.12 12.71
CA GLU A 295 9.36 -12.93 13.08
C GLU A 295 9.56 -13.56 14.46
N ALA A 296 8.58 -13.37 15.35
CA ALA A 296 8.61 -13.88 16.72
C ALA A 296 8.20 -15.35 16.81
N GLN A 297 7.34 -15.82 15.89
CA GLN A 297 6.88 -17.19 15.85
C GLN A 297 8.05 -18.15 15.59
N PRO A 298 8.32 -19.13 16.46
CA PRO A 298 9.43 -20.05 16.29
C PRO A 298 9.37 -20.79 14.95
N ALA A 299 10.47 -20.74 14.22
CA ALA A 299 10.69 -21.39 12.95
C ALA A 299 12.13 -21.90 12.88
N SER A 300 12.38 -22.96 12.13
CA SER A 300 13.73 -23.48 12.02
C SER A 300 13.98 -24.17 10.69
N GLY A 301 15.25 -24.12 10.27
CA GLY A 301 15.74 -24.85 9.12
C GLY A 301 15.33 -24.22 7.78
N PRO A 302 15.35 -25.04 6.71
CA PRO A 302 15.15 -24.56 5.34
C PRO A 302 13.77 -23.95 5.07
N SER A 303 12.76 -24.24 5.88
CA SER A 303 11.38 -23.78 5.65
C SER A 303 11.23 -22.25 5.68
N LEU A 304 12.14 -21.54 6.35
CA LEU A 304 12.22 -20.08 6.31
C LEU A 304 12.50 -19.53 4.91
N LEU A 305 13.17 -20.31 4.08
CA LEU A 305 13.60 -19.95 2.74
C LEU A 305 12.69 -20.56 1.66
N ASP A 306 11.62 -21.26 2.07
CA ASP A 306 10.68 -21.87 1.14
C ASP A 306 10.03 -20.79 0.25
N GLY A 307 10.15 -20.99 -1.06
CA GLY A 307 9.61 -20.08 -2.07
C GLY A 307 10.46 -18.84 -2.35
N VAL A 308 11.56 -18.60 -1.63
CA VAL A 308 12.48 -17.50 -1.93
C VAL A 308 13.15 -17.76 -3.30
N PRO A 309 13.05 -16.83 -4.27
CA PRO A 309 13.71 -16.98 -5.56
C PRO A 309 15.24 -17.06 -5.43
N ALA A 310 15.89 -17.89 -6.26
CA ALA A 310 17.35 -18.10 -6.20
C ALA A 310 18.18 -16.81 -6.28
N ASN A 311 17.73 -15.85 -7.08
CA ASN A 311 18.35 -14.53 -7.24
C ASN A 311 18.20 -13.61 -6.02
N MET A 312 17.29 -13.92 -5.09
CA MET A 312 17.05 -13.13 -3.89
C MET A 312 17.83 -13.59 -2.66
N PHE A 313 18.37 -14.81 -2.63
CA PHE A 313 19.13 -15.32 -1.49
C PHE A 313 20.24 -14.37 -0.99
N PRO A 314 21.01 -13.66 -1.84
CA PRO A 314 22.02 -12.72 -1.36
C PRO A 314 21.46 -11.46 -0.68
N ALA A 315 20.21 -11.10 -0.98
CA ALA A 315 19.53 -9.93 -0.45
C ALA A 315 18.65 -10.29 0.76
N PHE A 316 18.22 -11.55 0.89
CA PHE A 316 17.24 -12.01 1.87
C PHE A 316 17.90 -12.40 3.20
N ALA A 317 17.52 -11.75 4.30
CA ALA A 317 17.95 -12.12 5.65
C ALA A 317 16.75 -12.23 6.60
N PHE A 318 16.65 -13.36 7.29
CA PHE A 318 15.53 -13.66 8.19
C PHE A 318 16.02 -13.79 9.63
N TYR A 319 15.45 -12.99 10.53
CA TYR A 319 15.72 -12.97 11.95
C TYR A 319 14.51 -13.58 12.68
N ASN A 320 14.63 -14.84 13.11
CA ASN A 320 13.59 -15.48 13.90
C ASN A 320 13.67 -15.08 15.39
N ILE A 321 13.49 -13.80 15.63
CA ILE A 321 13.43 -13.17 16.95
C ILE A 321 12.31 -12.12 16.94
N PRO A 322 11.65 -11.87 18.09
CA PRO A 322 10.75 -10.74 18.20
C PRO A 322 11.50 -9.43 17.95
N ALA A 323 10.85 -8.48 17.28
CA ALA A 323 11.39 -7.14 17.14
C ALA A 323 11.40 -6.42 18.50
N PRO A 324 12.57 -5.96 19.00
CA PRO A 324 12.64 -5.30 20.30
C PRO A 324 11.94 -3.92 20.31
N GLU A 325 11.32 -3.57 21.43
CA GLU A 325 10.80 -2.21 21.67
C GLU A 325 11.93 -1.16 21.73
N GLU A 326 13.02 -1.50 22.42
CA GLU A 326 14.10 -0.56 22.73
C GLU A 326 14.89 -0.13 21.49
N LEU A 327 14.87 1.17 21.17
CA LEU A 327 15.53 1.76 20.01
C LEU A 327 17.07 1.68 20.05
N THR A 328 17.64 1.45 21.24
CA THR A 328 19.09 1.27 21.42
C THR A 328 19.54 -0.17 21.20
N ASP A 329 18.61 -1.13 21.13
CA ASP A 329 18.92 -2.51 20.83
C ASP A 329 19.36 -2.65 19.37
N GLY A 330 20.54 -3.23 19.14
CA GLY A 330 21.08 -3.45 17.81
C GLY A 330 20.22 -4.34 16.91
N ARG A 331 19.25 -5.07 17.49
CA ARG A 331 18.30 -5.95 16.77
C ARG A 331 17.01 -5.24 16.39
N ASN A 332 16.76 -4.03 16.90
CA ASN A 332 15.59 -3.22 16.55
C ASN A 332 15.69 -2.75 15.07
N PRO A 333 14.66 -2.97 14.23
CA PRO A 333 14.66 -2.53 12.83
C PRO A 333 14.98 -1.06 12.61
N LEU A 334 14.44 -0.13 13.42
CA LEU A 334 14.78 1.29 13.32
C LEU A 334 16.25 1.55 13.67
N HIS A 335 16.80 0.85 14.67
CA HIS A 335 18.23 0.91 14.95
C HIS A 335 19.06 0.43 13.75
N VAL A 336 18.69 -0.71 13.17
CA VAL A 336 19.37 -1.29 11.99
C VAL A 336 19.35 -0.30 10.83
N VAL A 337 18.22 0.37 10.56
CA VAL A 337 18.13 1.41 9.52
C VAL A 337 19.17 2.51 9.73
N THR A 338 19.37 2.99 10.96
CA THR A 338 20.41 4.01 11.25
C THR A 338 21.84 3.53 11.02
N LYS A 339 22.07 2.22 10.89
CA LYS A 339 23.40 1.63 10.64
C LYS A 339 23.64 1.32 9.17
N ILE A 340 22.60 0.99 8.40
CA ILE A 340 22.75 0.54 7.01
C ILE A 340 22.36 1.59 5.98
N ALA A 341 21.47 2.52 6.34
CA ALA A 341 20.95 3.53 5.44
C ALA A 341 21.58 4.90 5.71
N LYS A 342 21.47 5.77 4.71
CA LYS A 342 21.85 7.18 4.76
C LYS A 342 20.84 7.99 3.95
N PRO A 343 20.77 9.33 4.13
CA PRO A 343 19.95 10.16 3.27
C PRO A 343 20.24 9.92 1.79
N GLY A 344 19.19 9.66 1.02
CA GLY A 344 19.28 9.32 -0.40
C GLY A 344 19.48 7.84 -0.71
N ASP A 345 19.49 6.94 0.26
CA ASP A 345 19.12 5.54 0.02
C ASP A 345 17.58 5.43 -0.06
N PHE A 346 17.04 4.33 -0.60
CA PHE A 346 15.61 4.04 -0.56
C PHE A 346 15.32 3.05 0.57
N VAL A 347 14.47 3.42 1.53
CA VAL A 347 14.09 2.56 2.65
C VAL A 347 12.57 2.41 2.73
N SER A 348 12.12 1.17 2.64
CA SER A 348 10.73 0.76 2.85
C SER A 348 10.63 -0.10 4.11
N ILE A 349 9.71 0.24 5.01
CA ILE A 349 9.47 -0.50 6.26
C ILE A 349 8.01 -0.95 6.32
N LYS A 350 7.78 -2.23 6.59
CA LYS A 350 6.51 -2.75 7.09
C LYS A 350 6.57 -2.97 8.60
N LEU A 351 5.55 -2.49 9.30
CA LEU A 351 5.36 -2.61 10.74
C LEU A 351 3.99 -3.22 11.02
N ASP A 352 3.99 -4.50 11.39
CA ASP A 352 2.78 -5.28 11.65
C ASP A 352 3.19 -6.51 12.47
N ILE A 353 3.39 -6.30 13.78
CA ILE A 353 3.94 -7.30 14.73
C ILE A 353 2.91 -7.79 15.74
N ASP A 354 1.64 -7.37 15.62
CA ASP A 354 0.56 -7.64 16.57
C ASP A 354 0.88 -7.22 18.01
N GLN A 355 1.71 -6.18 18.17
CA GLN A 355 2.13 -5.64 19.48
C GLN A 355 1.97 -4.11 19.51
N PRO A 356 0.73 -3.61 19.73
CA PRO A 356 0.43 -2.18 19.62
C PRO A 356 1.36 -1.28 20.42
N GLY A 357 1.78 -1.71 21.63
CA GLY A 357 2.71 -0.92 22.46
C GLY A 357 4.08 -0.70 21.81
N ILE A 358 4.61 -1.72 21.12
CA ILE A 358 5.90 -1.62 20.42
C ILE A 358 5.75 -0.78 19.15
N GLU A 359 4.68 -1.00 18.39
CA GLU A 359 4.40 -0.25 17.17
C GLU A 359 4.24 1.24 17.46
N ASP A 360 3.44 1.58 18.49
CA ASP A 360 3.25 2.96 18.95
C ASP A 360 4.57 3.62 19.37
N ALA A 361 5.44 2.89 20.08
CA ALA A 361 6.74 3.40 20.50
C ALA A 361 7.62 3.75 19.28
N TRP A 362 7.61 2.91 18.24
CA TRP A 362 8.33 3.15 17.00
C TRP A 362 7.74 4.29 16.18
N LEU A 363 6.41 4.38 16.08
CA LEU A 363 5.72 5.48 15.42
C LEU A 363 6.07 6.82 16.07
N ARG A 364 6.05 6.89 17.40
CA ARG A 364 6.48 8.10 18.15
C ARG A 364 7.95 8.43 17.90
N ALA A 365 8.82 7.43 17.78
CA ALA A 365 10.22 7.65 17.44
C ALA A 365 10.39 8.24 16.03
N ILE A 366 9.63 7.73 15.06
CA ILE A 366 9.61 8.22 13.68
C ILE A 366 9.08 9.65 13.62
N LEU A 367 7.93 9.93 14.22
CA LEU A 367 7.36 11.27 14.30
C LEU A 367 8.30 12.24 15.03
N GLY A 368 9.00 11.75 16.05
CA GLY A 368 9.84 12.56 16.93
C GLY A 368 8.99 13.48 17.81
N SER A 369 9.66 14.26 18.66
CA SER A 369 9.01 15.34 19.41
C SER A 369 8.69 16.51 18.47
N HIS A 370 7.46 16.57 17.95
CA HIS A 370 7.01 17.66 17.08
C HIS A 370 7.07 19.04 17.78
N SER A 371 7.43 20.05 17.00
CA SER A 371 7.52 21.49 17.29
C SER A 371 8.78 21.97 18.02
N THR A 372 9.73 22.50 17.23
CA THR A 372 10.52 23.65 17.68
C THR A 372 10.01 24.88 16.92
N ALA A 373 10.09 26.06 17.54
CA ALA A 373 9.65 27.33 16.94
C ALA A 373 10.33 27.71 15.60
N ALA A 374 11.27 26.89 15.12
CA ALA A 374 12.07 27.09 13.90
C ALA A 374 11.68 26.17 12.72
N GLY A 375 10.63 25.35 12.85
CA GLY A 375 10.15 24.43 11.81
C GLY A 375 10.09 22.97 12.27
N ILE A 376 9.60 22.09 11.38
CA ILE A 376 9.51 20.64 11.62
C ILE A 376 10.92 20.05 11.54
N SER A 377 11.54 19.77 12.69
CA SER A 377 12.79 18.99 12.75
C SER A 377 12.44 17.50 12.63
N LYS A 378 12.76 16.89 11.48
CA LYS A 378 12.56 15.45 11.27
C LYS A 378 13.44 14.65 12.24
N SER A 379 12.89 13.59 12.83
CA SER A 379 13.71 12.60 13.55
C SER A 379 14.74 11.98 12.60
N ILE A 380 15.80 11.36 13.14
CA ILE A 380 16.75 10.64 12.30
C ILE A 380 16.07 9.53 11.48
N TYR A 381 15.03 8.89 12.03
CA TYR A 381 14.29 7.85 11.33
C TYR A 381 13.47 8.41 10.17
N ALA A 382 12.76 9.52 10.39
CA ALA A 382 11.99 10.19 9.33
C ALA A 382 12.87 10.78 8.20
N GLN A 383 14.17 10.98 8.45
CA GLN A 383 15.13 11.36 7.41
C GLN A 383 15.61 10.16 6.57
N LEU A 384 15.43 8.94 7.07
CA LEU A 384 15.94 7.72 6.44
C LEU A 384 14.84 6.86 5.79
N ILE A 385 13.58 7.01 6.20
CA ILE A 385 12.46 6.19 5.71
C ILE A 385 11.75 6.93 4.57
N ASP A 386 11.62 6.26 3.41
CA ASP A 386 10.87 6.79 2.26
C ASP A 386 9.43 6.30 2.24
N GLU A 387 9.20 5.06 2.65
CA GLU A 387 7.90 4.40 2.57
C GLU A 387 7.64 3.53 3.81
N LEU A 388 6.43 3.64 4.38
CA LEU A 388 6.05 2.98 5.62
C LEU A 388 4.68 2.31 5.47
N PHE A 389 4.60 1.03 5.79
CA PHE A 389 3.38 0.24 5.83
C PHE A 389 3.08 -0.09 7.28
N TRP A 390 1.89 0.29 7.76
CA TRP A 390 1.51 0.08 9.15
C TRP A 390 0.04 -0.30 9.28
N GLU A 391 -0.25 -1.34 10.06
CA GLU A 391 -1.61 -1.69 10.45
C GLU A 391 -1.97 -1.06 11.80
N HIS A 392 -2.49 0.16 11.78
CA HIS A 392 -2.97 0.78 13.00
C HIS A 392 -4.28 0.13 13.46
N HIS A 393 -4.27 -0.43 14.68
CA HIS A 393 -5.40 -1.06 15.34
C HIS A 393 -6.22 -0.05 16.17
N PHE A 394 -7.07 0.74 15.52
CA PHE A 394 -7.92 1.75 16.18
C PHE A 394 -9.36 1.25 16.45
N ASN A 395 -10.12 1.96 17.27
CA ASN A 395 -11.51 1.66 17.58
C ASN A 395 -12.41 1.88 16.37
N PHE A 396 -12.64 0.80 15.63
CA PHE A 396 -13.51 0.77 14.45
C PHE A 396 -14.28 -0.54 14.43
N MET A 397 -15.60 -0.46 14.66
CA MET A 397 -16.44 -1.61 14.99
C MET A 397 -16.44 -2.72 13.92
N PRO A 398 -16.49 -2.40 12.60
CA PRO A 398 -16.40 -3.44 11.58
C PRO A 398 -15.13 -4.29 11.70
N MET A 399 -13.98 -3.66 11.97
CA MET A 399 -12.71 -4.37 12.06
C MET A 399 -12.51 -5.07 13.40
N ARG A 400 -12.97 -4.46 14.49
CA ARG A 400 -12.98 -5.08 15.81
C ARG A 400 -13.79 -6.38 15.84
N SER A 401 -14.91 -6.42 15.10
CA SER A 401 -15.80 -7.59 15.06
C SER A 401 -15.29 -8.74 14.17
N CYS A 402 -14.50 -8.47 13.13
CA CYS A 402 -13.92 -9.53 12.30
C CYS A 402 -12.65 -10.12 12.91
N CYS A 403 -11.70 -9.26 13.25
CA CYS A 403 -10.31 -9.65 13.09
C CYS A 403 -9.33 -8.97 14.06
N TRP A 404 -9.53 -7.69 14.42
CA TRP A 404 -8.62 -7.02 15.38
C TRP A 404 -8.82 -7.44 16.84
N GLN A 405 -10.03 -7.87 17.20
CA GLN A 405 -10.35 -8.38 18.54
C GLN A 405 -9.82 -7.48 19.68
N GLY A 406 -8.86 -7.98 20.47
CA GLY A 406 -8.29 -7.31 21.64
C GLY A 406 -7.07 -6.43 21.36
N LEU A 407 -6.63 -6.32 20.10
CA LEU A 407 -5.49 -5.49 19.71
C LEU A 407 -5.86 -3.99 19.54
N VAL A 408 -7.15 -3.68 19.61
CA VAL A 408 -7.70 -2.35 19.37
C VAL A 408 -7.37 -1.37 20.50
N ASP A 409 -6.80 -0.21 20.17
CA ASP A 409 -6.84 0.95 21.05
C ASP A 409 -8.24 1.56 21.06
N ALA A 410 -8.97 1.37 22.17
CA ALA A 410 -10.33 1.84 22.35
C ALA A 410 -10.47 3.38 22.34
N ASN A 411 -9.37 4.12 22.51
CA ASN A 411 -9.37 5.59 22.55
C ASN A 411 -9.06 6.23 21.19
N SER A 412 -8.42 5.48 20.30
CA SER A 412 -8.08 5.88 18.95
C SER A 412 -9.25 5.57 18.00
N HIS A 413 -9.59 6.47 17.09
CA HIS A 413 -10.68 6.29 16.12
C HIS A 413 -10.15 6.49 14.69
N LEU A 414 -11.02 6.31 13.68
CA LEU A 414 -10.63 6.44 12.27
C LEU A 414 -9.91 7.77 11.99
N VAL A 415 -10.45 8.89 12.47
CA VAL A 415 -9.84 10.22 12.28
C VAL A 415 -8.47 10.33 12.93
N ASP A 416 -8.24 9.69 14.08
CA ASP A 416 -6.95 9.71 14.76
C ASP A 416 -5.91 8.94 13.95
N SER A 417 -6.31 7.79 13.39
CA SER A 417 -5.49 7.03 12.45
C SER A 417 -5.17 7.85 11.20
N MET A 418 -6.18 8.44 10.54
CA MET A 418 -5.96 9.32 9.38
C MET A 418 -4.98 10.44 9.69
N LYS A 419 -5.11 11.06 10.87
CA LYS A 419 -4.21 12.13 11.31
C LYS A 419 -2.77 11.65 11.44
N LEU A 420 -2.53 10.48 12.03
CA LEU A 420 -1.18 9.90 12.13
C LEU A 420 -0.57 9.64 10.74
N PHE A 421 -1.35 9.10 9.80
CA PHE A 421 -0.88 8.90 8.43
C PHE A 421 -0.56 10.23 7.73
N ILE A 422 -1.39 11.26 7.91
CA ILE A 422 -1.12 12.61 7.39
C ILE A 422 0.16 13.18 8.00
N GLU A 423 0.36 13.11 9.32
CA GLU A 423 1.57 13.60 9.99
C GLU A 423 2.84 12.89 9.44
N LEU A 424 2.78 11.57 9.21
CA LEU A 424 3.87 10.85 8.54
C LEU A 424 4.11 11.34 7.10
N ARG A 425 3.05 11.61 6.33
CA ARG A 425 3.16 12.17 4.97
C ARG A 425 3.72 13.59 4.99
N GLU A 426 3.37 14.42 5.97
CA GLU A 426 3.95 15.75 6.14
C GLU A 426 5.46 15.70 6.44
N LEU A 427 5.95 14.61 7.05
CA LEU A 427 7.38 14.33 7.18
C LEU A 427 8.05 13.87 5.87
N GLY A 428 7.30 13.72 4.78
CA GLY A 428 7.79 13.25 3.49
C GLY A 428 7.83 11.73 3.34
N ILE A 429 7.27 10.99 4.30
CA ILE A 429 7.19 9.53 4.27
C ILE A 429 5.93 9.12 3.50
N ARG A 430 6.07 8.25 2.49
CA ARG A 430 4.92 7.61 1.84
C ARG A 430 4.32 6.59 2.79
N SER A 431 3.39 7.02 3.64
CA SER A 431 2.74 6.13 4.61
C SER A 431 1.47 5.50 4.02
N HIS A 432 1.39 4.19 4.15
CA HIS A 432 0.33 3.33 3.65
C HIS A 432 -0.26 2.54 4.81
N TYR A 433 -1.58 2.53 4.90
CA TYR A 433 -2.25 1.62 5.82
C TYR A 433 -2.18 0.18 5.28
N TRP A 434 -1.81 -0.78 6.12
CA TRP A 434 -1.46 -2.14 5.73
C TRP A 434 -2.41 -3.23 6.28
N GLN A 435 -2.61 -4.31 5.50
CA GLN A 435 -3.00 -5.66 5.95
C GLN A 435 -2.71 -6.74 4.89
#